data_AF-B8GKD3-F1
#
_entry.id   AF-B8GKD3-F1
#
_cell.length_a   1.000
_cell.length_b   1.000
_cell.length_c   1.000
_cell.angle_alpha   90.00
_cell.angle_beta   90.00
_cell.angle_gamma   90.00
#
_symmetry.space_group_name_H-M   'P 1'
#
loop_
_entity.id
_entity.type
_entity.pdbx_description
1 polymer ?
#
loop_
_entity_poly.entity_id
_entity_poly.type
_entity_poly.pdbx_seq_one_letter_code
_entity_poly.pdbx_strand_id
1 'polypeptide(L)'
;MANIHRPRRGSLAYSPRKRAKSQVPKYHSWPARDGEPILQSFAGYKVGMTHVIMVDDHKNSPTEGKDIMVPVTIIEIPPMKVAAIRAYTADTYGKRALTEVWTEQLSTLLGRRITLPKKYSEEAGFKALSEAVAAGTVTELHALMYTQPDTLTGVPKKVPELMEVCIGGGTLEQKVEFAQSIIGNEVNLADVIGAGEYADVTAITTGKGTQGPVKRWGIMLRKRKHSRGGKKRHIGNLGPWNPHHVRWQVPQMGQMGYQQRTDFNKRILKIGENGTDITPAGGFLHYGLLRNPYVMIKGSVPGPVKRLIRIRPAVRKGEHHARVPAIEFVSTQSKQG
;
A
#
# COMPACT_ATOMS: atom_id res chain seq x y z
N MET A 1 15.81 -31.37 -33.38
CA MET A 1 14.85 -31.63 -32.28
C MET A 1 13.92 -30.42 -32.21
N ALA A 2 12.61 -30.60 -32.44
CA ALA A 2 11.67 -29.48 -32.36
C ALA A 2 11.65 -28.92 -30.92
N ASN A 3 12.05 -27.67 -30.75
CA ASN A 3 12.02 -27.02 -29.44
C ASN A 3 10.58 -26.60 -29.13
N ILE A 4 9.98 -27.23 -28.12
CA ILE A 4 8.68 -26.81 -27.60
C ILE A 4 8.82 -25.39 -27.07
N HIS A 5 8.11 -24.45 -27.69
CA HIS A 5 8.04 -23.07 -27.23
C HIS A 5 7.38 -23.00 -25.86
N ARG A 6 7.93 -22.18 -24.97
CA ARG A 6 7.36 -21.91 -23.65
C ARG A 6 7.60 -20.46 -23.25
N PRO A 7 6.73 -19.86 -22.41
CA PRO A 7 7.01 -18.58 -21.81
C PRO A 7 8.30 -18.59 -20.98
N ARG A 8 8.92 -17.42 -20.87
CA ARG A 8 10.07 -17.22 -19.98
C ARG A 8 9.68 -17.43 -18.52
N ARG A 9 10.66 -17.74 -17.67
CA ARG A 9 10.44 -17.94 -16.24
C ARG A 9 10.45 -16.61 -15.49
N GLY A 10 9.30 -16.26 -14.92
CA GLY A 10 9.05 -15.02 -14.17
C GLY A 10 8.89 -13.77 -15.05
N SER A 11 8.30 -12.71 -14.51
CA SER A 11 8.24 -11.41 -15.19
C SER A 11 9.56 -10.62 -15.05
N LEU A 12 9.91 -9.89 -16.11
CA LEU A 12 11.02 -8.92 -16.14
C LEU A 12 10.62 -7.52 -15.68
N ALA A 13 9.33 -7.19 -15.65
CA ALA A 13 8.83 -5.87 -15.25
C ALA A 13 9.18 -5.51 -13.80
N TYR A 14 9.51 -6.51 -12.98
CA TYR A 14 9.93 -6.33 -11.59
C TYR A 14 11.44 -6.47 -11.39
N SER A 15 12.22 -6.42 -12.46
CA SER A 15 13.67 -6.33 -12.43
C SER A 15 14.11 -4.85 -12.34
N PRO A 16 15.21 -4.52 -11.65
CA PRO A 16 16.05 -5.41 -10.84
C PRO A 16 15.33 -5.82 -9.54
N ARG A 17 15.37 -7.12 -9.22
CA ARG A 17 14.79 -7.69 -7.99
C ARG A 17 15.71 -7.46 -6.79
N LYS A 18 15.84 -6.20 -6.37
CA LYS A 18 16.66 -5.74 -5.23
C LYS A 18 15.83 -5.44 -3.99
N ARG A 19 16.47 -5.20 -2.84
CA ARG A 19 15.80 -4.75 -1.60
C ARG A 19 15.17 -3.38 -1.83
N ALA A 20 13.96 -3.15 -1.31
CA ALA A 20 13.33 -1.85 -1.30
C ALA A 20 14.17 -0.85 -0.49
N LYS A 21 14.31 0.38 -1.01
CA LYS A 21 15.09 1.44 -0.36
C LYS A 21 14.45 1.92 0.95
N SER A 22 13.12 1.89 1.02
CA SER A 22 12.34 2.27 2.19
C SER A 22 11.33 1.19 2.52
N GLN A 23 10.98 1.07 3.80
CA GLN A 23 9.84 0.27 4.25
C GLN A 23 8.51 0.99 4.05
N VAL A 24 8.54 2.32 3.97
CA VAL A 24 7.38 3.15 3.63
C VAL A 24 7.22 3.13 2.11
N PRO A 25 6.14 2.53 1.58
CA PRO A 25 5.93 2.46 0.15
C PRO A 25 5.65 3.85 -0.44
N LYS A 26 6.15 4.11 -1.64
CA LYS A 26 5.91 5.35 -2.37
C LYS A 26 4.97 5.10 -3.54
N TYR A 27 3.96 5.94 -3.72
CA TYR A 27 3.18 5.95 -4.94
C TYR A 27 3.90 6.75 -6.02
N HIS A 28 3.82 6.25 -7.26
CA HIS A 28 4.35 6.92 -8.45
C HIS A 28 3.25 7.51 -9.33
N SER A 29 1.99 7.28 -8.95
CA SER A 29 0.82 7.77 -9.65
C SER A 29 -0.29 7.99 -8.65
N TRP A 30 -1.23 8.86 -9.01
CA TRP A 30 -2.40 9.19 -8.21
C TRP A 30 -3.64 9.03 -9.08
N PRO A 31 -4.81 8.66 -8.51
CA PRO A 31 -6.03 8.54 -9.28
C PRO A 31 -6.44 9.93 -9.81
N ALA A 32 -6.93 9.99 -11.04
CA ALA A 32 -7.65 11.16 -11.50
C ALA A 32 -8.96 11.25 -10.69
N ARG A 33 -9.30 12.45 -10.22
CA ARG A 33 -10.51 12.68 -9.45
C ARG A 33 -11.08 14.05 -9.77
N ASP A 34 -12.33 14.04 -10.20
CA ASP A 34 -13.19 15.21 -10.34
C ASP A 34 -14.10 15.33 -9.09
N GLY A 35 -14.76 16.48 -8.93
CA GLY A 35 -15.62 16.75 -7.77
C GLY A 35 -14.84 17.39 -6.62
N GLU A 36 -15.28 17.18 -5.37
CA GLU A 36 -14.73 17.85 -4.19
C GLU A 36 -13.29 17.39 -3.86
N PRO A 37 -12.46 18.29 -3.29
CA PRO A 37 -11.13 17.95 -2.79
C PRO A 37 -11.15 16.79 -1.78
N ILE A 38 -10.23 15.83 -1.95
CA ILE A 38 -10.09 14.67 -1.08
C ILE A 38 -8.63 14.19 -1.02
N LEU A 39 -8.25 13.63 0.12
CA LEU A 39 -6.98 12.92 0.26
C LEU A 39 -7.01 11.61 -0.54
N GLN A 40 -5.96 11.32 -1.31
CA GLN A 40 -5.94 10.18 -2.23
C GLN A 40 -5.18 8.95 -1.69
N SER A 41 -4.82 8.92 -0.42
CA SER A 41 -4.21 7.74 0.22
C SER A 41 -4.33 7.78 1.72
N PHE A 42 -4.41 6.59 2.30
CA PHE A 42 -4.29 6.34 3.72
C PHE A 42 -3.24 5.24 3.97
N ALA A 43 -2.93 4.97 5.24
CA ALA A 43 -2.06 3.87 5.63
C ALA A 43 -2.53 3.15 6.89
N GLY A 44 -2.15 1.88 7.01
CA GLY A 44 -2.45 1.06 8.17
C GLY A 44 -1.42 -0.05 8.35
N TYR A 45 -1.68 -0.93 9.29
CA TYR A 45 -0.80 -2.02 9.69
C TYR A 45 -1.46 -3.36 9.47
N LYS A 46 -0.78 -4.23 8.73
CA LYS A 46 -1.32 -5.57 8.46
C LYS A 46 -1.40 -6.38 9.76
N VAL A 47 -2.59 -6.87 10.07
CA VAL A 47 -2.87 -7.62 11.31
C VAL A 47 -2.81 -9.12 11.04
N GLY A 48 -3.64 -9.60 10.12
CA GLY A 48 -3.82 -11.02 9.90
C GLY A 48 -4.90 -11.31 8.86
N MET A 49 -5.32 -12.56 8.77
CA MET A 49 -6.38 -12.98 7.86
C MET A 49 -7.46 -13.74 8.61
N THR A 50 -8.68 -13.62 8.11
CA THR A 50 -9.81 -14.47 8.48
C THR A 50 -10.65 -14.73 7.23
N HIS A 51 -11.85 -15.27 7.37
CA HIS A 51 -12.83 -15.35 6.31
C HIS A 51 -14.14 -14.74 6.75
N VAL A 52 -14.91 -14.28 5.77
CA VAL A 52 -16.27 -13.78 5.94
C VAL A 52 -17.21 -14.59 5.06
N ILE A 53 -18.46 -14.69 5.47
CA ILE A 53 -19.55 -15.06 4.59
C ILE A 53 -20.23 -13.76 4.18
N MET A 54 -20.33 -13.53 2.88
CA MET A 54 -21.02 -12.38 2.30
C MET A 54 -21.95 -12.84 1.20
N VAL A 55 -22.99 -12.07 0.93
CA VAL A 55 -23.85 -12.29 -0.23
C VAL A 55 -23.08 -11.94 -1.50
N ASP A 56 -23.05 -12.83 -2.47
CA ASP A 56 -22.45 -12.55 -3.78
C ASP A 56 -23.29 -11.49 -4.49
N ASP A 57 -22.70 -10.32 -4.66
CA ASP A 57 -23.33 -9.18 -5.29
C ASP A 57 -22.76 -8.91 -6.68
N HIS A 58 -22.04 -9.87 -7.28
CA HIS A 58 -21.53 -9.72 -8.63
C HIS A 58 -22.65 -9.96 -9.65
N LYS A 59 -23.00 -8.93 -10.41
CA LYS A 59 -24.05 -9.03 -11.44
C LYS A 59 -23.68 -10.11 -12.45
N ASN A 60 -24.64 -10.94 -12.83
CA ASN A 60 -24.48 -12.06 -13.76
C ASN A 60 -23.59 -13.20 -13.24
N SER A 61 -23.30 -13.23 -11.92
CA SER A 61 -22.68 -14.41 -11.31
C SER A 61 -23.72 -15.52 -11.13
N PRO A 62 -23.40 -16.80 -11.40
CA PRO A 62 -24.32 -17.92 -11.10
C PRO A 62 -24.70 -18.04 -9.61
N THR A 63 -23.94 -17.39 -8.74
CA THR A 63 -24.16 -17.34 -7.29
C THR A 63 -24.70 -15.99 -6.81
N GLU A 64 -25.07 -15.07 -7.70
CA GLU A 64 -25.65 -13.77 -7.33
C GLU A 64 -26.83 -13.95 -6.35
N GLY A 65 -26.77 -13.25 -5.22
CA GLY A 65 -27.74 -13.36 -4.12
C GLY A 65 -27.55 -14.55 -3.17
N LYS A 66 -26.55 -15.41 -3.38
CA LYS A 66 -26.21 -16.53 -2.48
C LYS A 66 -25.00 -16.21 -1.63
N ASP A 67 -24.89 -16.93 -0.52
CA ASP A 67 -23.78 -16.80 0.42
C ASP A 67 -22.50 -17.40 -0.15
N ILE A 68 -21.43 -16.60 -0.13
CA ILE A 68 -20.10 -17.01 -0.53
C ILE A 68 -19.10 -16.78 0.60
N MET A 69 -18.22 -17.77 0.80
CA MET A 69 -17.09 -17.64 1.71
C MET A 69 -15.95 -16.91 1.01
N VAL A 70 -15.50 -15.79 1.60
CA VAL A 70 -14.43 -14.95 1.06
C VAL A 70 -13.29 -14.81 2.06
N PRO A 71 -12.03 -15.11 1.67
CA PRO A 71 -10.88 -14.83 2.52
C PRO A 71 -10.64 -13.32 2.58
N VAL A 72 -10.32 -12.81 3.77
CA VAL A 72 -10.09 -11.38 4.01
C VAL A 72 -8.77 -11.16 4.74
N THR A 73 -8.10 -10.07 4.41
CA THR A 73 -7.00 -9.54 5.22
C THR A 73 -7.50 -8.37 6.05
N ILE A 74 -7.20 -8.39 7.34
CA ILE A 74 -7.51 -7.30 8.27
C ILE A 74 -6.28 -6.40 8.39
N ILE A 75 -6.51 -5.09 8.32
CA ILE A 75 -5.51 -4.05 8.51
C ILE A 75 -6.02 -3.10 9.58
N GLU A 76 -5.23 -2.87 10.63
CA GLU A 76 -5.51 -1.84 11.63
C GLU A 76 -5.15 -0.46 11.04
N ILE A 77 -6.07 0.48 11.10
CA ILE A 77 -6.01 1.80 10.48
C ILE A 77 -6.20 2.87 11.56
N PRO A 78 -5.21 3.06 12.45
CA PRO A 78 -5.27 4.15 13.41
C PRO A 78 -5.38 5.49 12.66
N PRO A 79 -6.04 6.52 13.25
CA PRO A 79 -6.09 7.84 12.65
C PRO A 79 -4.70 8.35 12.28
N MET A 80 -4.59 9.01 11.13
CA MET A 80 -3.36 9.63 10.66
C MET A 80 -3.43 11.13 10.85
N LYS A 81 -2.30 11.77 11.16
CA LYS A 81 -2.23 13.23 11.30
C LYS A 81 -1.59 13.89 10.09
N VAL A 82 -2.06 15.07 9.73
CA VAL A 82 -1.46 15.92 8.69
C VAL A 82 -0.42 16.84 9.33
N ALA A 83 0.86 16.62 9.03
CA ALA A 83 1.96 17.44 9.55
C ALA A 83 2.17 18.72 8.74
N ALA A 84 2.00 18.65 7.42
CA ALA A 84 2.23 19.78 6.54
C ALA A 84 1.54 19.61 5.19
N ILE A 85 1.44 20.69 4.43
CA ILE A 85 0.97 20.74 3.05
C ILE A 85 2.14 21.18 2.18
N ARG A 86 2.49 20.38 1.17
CA ARG A 86 3.55 20.67 0.20
C ARG A 86 2.93 21.06 -1.13
N ALA A 87 3.38 22.21 -1.65
CA ALA A 87 3.04 22.66 -2.99
C ALA A 87 4.13 22.29 -3.98
N TYR A 88 3.72 21.87 -5.17
CA TYR A 88 4.62 21.60 -6.29
C TYR A 88 4.43 22.62 -7.40
N THR A 89 5.54 23.11 -7.92
CA THR A 89 5.59 23.83 -9.19
C THR A 89 6.09 22.88 -10.29
N ALA A 90 5.81 23.19 -11.56
CA ALA A 90 6.36 22.46 -12.69
C ALA A 90 7.19 23.40 -13.56
N ASP A 91 8.39 22.95 -13.90
CA ASP A 91 9.25 23.59 -14.89
C ASP A 91 9.51 22.62 -16.06
N THR A 92 10.38 23.00 -16.99
CA THR A 92 10.77 22.16 -18.13
C THR A 92 11.47 20.85 -17.73
N TYR A 93 11.93 20.72 -16.49
CA TYR A 93 12.56 19.51 -15.95
C TYR A 93 11.59 18.66 -15.12
N GLY A 94 10.34 19.11 -14.95
CA GLY A 94 9.28 18.40 -14.24
C GLY A 94 8.86 19.09 -12.94
N LYS A 95 8.30 18.31 -12.02
CA LYS A 95 7.74 18.83 -10.78
C LYS A 95 8.80 19.03 -9.70
N ARG A 96 8.79 20.18 -9.03
CA ARG A 96 9.67 20.52 -7.90
C ARG A 96 8.84 21.01 -6.73
N ALA A 97 9.26 20.66 -5.52
CA ALA A 97 8.65 21.21 -4.31
C ALA A 97 8.91 22.72 -4.27
N LEU A 98 7.86 23.51 -4.18
CA LEU A 98 7.91 24.98 -4.16
C LEU A 98 8.00 25.46 -2.71
N THR A 99 6.99 25.16 -1.91
CA THR A 99 6.85 25.58 -0.52
C THR A 99 6.13 24.53 0.30
N GLU A 100 6.25 24.64 1.63
CA GLU A 100 5.57 23.78 2.60
C GLU A 100 4.91 24.63 3.68
N VAL A 101 3.68 24.28 4.03
CA VAL A 101 2.93 24.82 5.16
C VAL A 101 2.90 23.79 6.27
N TRP A 102 3.61 24.02 7.36
CA TRP A 102 3.68 23.12 8.52
C TRP A 102 2.66 23.51 9.57
N THR A 103 2.07 22.52 10.24
CA THR A 103 1.24 22.79 11.41
C THR A 103 2.07 23.16 12.62
N GLU A 104 1.51 23.98 13.50
CA GLU A 104 2.08 24.27 14.81
C GLU A 104 1.87 23.10 15.80
N GLN A 105 0.82 22.29 15.59
CA GLN A 105 0.41 21.20 16.48
C GLN A 105 1.09 19.85 16.16
N LEU A 106 2.42 19.83 16.09
CA LEU A 106 3.18 18.61 15.77
C LEU A 106 3.35 17.70 16.98
N SER A 107 3.12 16.39 16.79
CA SER A 107 3.43 15.39 17.82
C SER A 107 4.93 15.34 18.11
N THR A 108 5.30 15.31 19.40
CA THR A 108 6.69 15.17 19.85
C THR A 108 7.34 13.88 19.34
N LEU A 109 6.55 12.82 19.13
CA LEU A 109 7.03 11.54 18.58
C LEU A 109 7.53 11.67 17.14
N LEU A 110 6.99 12.61 16.36
CA LEU A 110 7.46 12.89 15.01
C LEU A 110 8.90 13.45 15.01
N GLY A 111 9.31 14.10 16.11
CA GLY A 111 10.69 14.55 16.34
C GLY A 111 11.73 13.43 16.37
N ARG A 112 11.32 12.17 16.55
CA ARG A 112 12.22 11.01 16.42
C ARG A 112 12.53 10.64 14.97
N ARG A 113 11.79 11.20 14.01
CA ARG A 113 11.95 10.92 12.57
C ARG A 113 12.54 12.10 11.82
N ILE A 114 12.12 13.31 12.15
CA ILE A 114 12.53 14.55 11.51
C ILE A 114 12.87 15.61 12.56
N THR A 115 13.66 16.60 12.16
CA THR A 115 13.84 17.81 12.97
C THR A 115 12.57 18.65 12.87
N LEU A 116 11.90 18.87 14.01
CA LEU A 116 10.67 19.66 14.05
C LEU A 116 10.98 21.15 13.83
N PRO A 117 10.13 21.88 13.08
CA PRO A 117 10.22 23.33 12.99
C PRO A 117 9.92 23.97 14.36
N LYS A 118 10.79 24.87 14.83
CA LYS A 118 10.69 25.49 16.18
C LYS A 118 10.01 26.86 16.21
N LYS A 119 9.96 27.56 15.07
CA LYS A 119 9.39 28.90 14.90
C LYS A 119 8.78 29.00 13.51
N TYR A 120 7.59 28.45 13.35
CA TYR A 120 6.86 28.45 12.09
C TYR A 120 5.48 29.06 12.34
N SER A 121 5.00 29.89 11.41
CA SER A 121 3.65 30.45 11.44
C SER A 121 2.83 29.76 10.38
N GLU A 122 1.80 29.03 10.80
CA GLU A 122 0.90 28.32 9.90
C GLU A 122 0.16 29.30 8.98
N GLU A 123 -0.32 30.41 9.54
CA GLU A 123 -1.04 31.47 8.82
C GLU A 123 -0.18 32.13 7.74
N ALA A 124 1.08 32.47 8.05
CA ALA A 124 2.01 33.03 7.06
C ALA A 124 2.31 32.02 5.94
N GLY A 125 2.40 30.73 6.28
CA GLY A 125 2.59 29.65 5.31
C GLY A 125 1.43 29.56 4.32
N PHE A 126 0.18 29.56 4.82
CA PHE A 126 -1.00 29.53 3.96
C PHE A 126 -1.17 30.79 3.12
N LYS A 127 -0.83 31.97 3.66
CA LYS A 127 -0.84 33.20 2.88
C LYS A 127 0.10 33.10 1.68
N ALA A 128 1.36 32.70 1.90
CA ALA A 128 2.32 32.48 0.83
C ALA A 128 1.86 31.41 -0.18
N LEU A 129 1.18 30.36 0.30
CA LEU A 129 0.61 29.33 -0.55
C LEU A 129 -0.52 29.88 -1.44
N SER A 130 -1.45 30.65 -0.88
CA SER A 130 -2.54 31.27 -1.63
C SER A 130 -2.04 32.26 -2.68
N GLU A 131 -1.02 33.06 -2.36
CA GLU A 131 -0.37 33.97 -3.30
C GLU A 131 0.29 33.19 -4.46
N ALA A 132 0.98 32.08 -4.16
CA ALA A 132 1.60 31.23 -5.17
C ALA A 132 0.58 30.54 -6.09
N VAL A 133 -0.58 30.13 -5.56
CA VAL A 133 -1.70 29.60 -6.33
C VAL A 133 -2.29 30.67 -7.24
N ALA A 134 -2.58 31.86 -6.70
CA ALA A 134 -3.09 32.99 -7.48
C ALA A 134 -2.13 33.43 -8.60
N ALA A 135 -0.82 33.34 -8.36
CA ALA A 135 0.21 33.60 -9.37
C ALA A 135 0.34 32.49 -10.45
N GLY A 136 -0.42 31.39 -10.35
CA GLY A 136 -0.38 30.29 -11.31
C GLY A 136 0.90 29.45 -11.25
N THR A 137 1.69 29.55 -10.18
CA THR A 137 2.97 28.84 -10.05
C THR A 137 2.81 27.41 -9.51
N VAL A 138 1.69 27.13 -8.84
CA VAL A 138 1.40 25.83 -8.21
C VAL A 138 0.67 24.91 -9.19
N THR A 139 1.09 23.66 -9.22
CA THR A 139 0.52 22.61 -10.09
C THR A 139 -0.18 21.51 -9.30
N GLU A 140 0.36 21.13 -8.14
CA GLU A 140 -0.22 20.09 -7.28
C GLU A 140 0.00 20.41 -5.80
N LEU A 141 -0.94 19.95 -4.99
CA LEU A 141 -0.88 20.00 -3.53
C LEU A 141 -0.86 18.59 -2.97
N HIS A 142 0.04 18.37 -2.01
CA HIS A 142 0.18 17.09 -1.31
C HIS A 142 0.20 17.33 0.20
N ALA A 143 -0.52 16.51 0.96
CA ALA A 143 -0.42 16.45 2.40
C ALA A 143 0.74 15.53 2.83
N LEU A 144 1.60 16.01 3.72
CA LEU A 144 2.56 15.20 4.47
C LEU A 144 1.85 14.63 5.69
N MET A 145 1.48 13.35 5.61
CA MET A 145 0.75 12.65 6.65
C MET A 145 1.65 11.66 7.38
N TYR A 146 1.38 11.44 8.67
CA TYR A 146 2.08 10.45 9.47
C TYR A 146 1.15 9.54 10.26
N THR A 147 1.59 8.30 10.45
CA THR A 147 0.86 7.31 11.27
C THR A 147 1.16 7.47 12.76
N GLN A 148 0.24 6.99 13.60
CA GLN A 148 0.36 6.97 15.05
C GLN A 148 0.58 5.53 15.55
N PRO A 149 1.77 4.92 15.41
CA PRO A 149 1.98 3.52 15.81
C PRO A 149 2.02 3.32 17.32
N ASP A 150 2.06 4.39 18.11
CA ASP A 150 2.03 4.36 19.56
C ASP A 150 0.68 3.92 20.14
N THR A 151 -0.42 4.23 19.44
CA THR A 151 -1.79 3.76 19.74
C THR A 151 -1.97 2.26 19.47
N LEU A 152 -1.05 1.65 18.73
CA LEU A 152 -1.12 0.22 18.37
C LEU A 152 -0.50 -0.63 19.47
N THR A 153 -1.22 -1.68 19.86
CA THR A 153 -0.73 -2.72 20.79
C THR A 153 0.10 -3.77 20.06
N GLY A 154 -0.31 -4.16 18.85
CA GLY A 154 0.34 -5.25 18.10
C GLY A 154 1.65 -4.87 17.44
N VAL A 155 1.93 -3.58 17.26
CA VAL A 155 3.14 -3.08 16.59
C VAL A 155 4.11 -2.51 17.63
N PRO A 156 5.33 -3.08 17.78
CA PRO A 156 6.28 -2.64 18.81
C PRO A 156 6.82 -1.22 18.66
N LYS A 157 6.82 -0.69 17.44
CA LYS A 157 7.44 0.61 17.16
C LYS A 157 6.56 1.75 17.67
N LYS A 158 7.19 2.81 18.16
CA LYS A 158 6.53 4.07 18.56
C LYS A 158 6.89 5.24 17.64
N VAL A 159 7.80 5.03 16.69
CA VAL A 159 8.26 6.08 15.76
C VAL A 159 7.31 6.14 14.56
N PRO A 160 6.68 7.30 14.29
CA PRO A 160 5.83 7.50 13.12
C PRO A 160 6.53 7.22 11.79
N GLU A 161 5.74 6.78 10.82
CA GLU A 161 6.10 6.83 9.39
C GLU A 161 5.44 8.04 8.75
N LEU A 162 6.27 8.90 8.15
CA LEU A 162 5.85 10.04 7.34
C LEU A 162 5.73 9.62 5.88
N MET A 163 4.68 10.07 5.20
CA MET A 163 4.45 9.83 3.79
C MET A 163 3.66 10.97 3.15
N GLU A 164 3.90 11.15 1.85
CA GLU A 164 3.22 12.16 1.05
C GLU A 164 1.95 11.58 0.41
N VAL A 165 0.87 12.35 0.44
CA VAL A 165 -0.46 12.02 -0.07
C VAL A 165 -0.97 13.16 -0.94
N CYS A 166 -1.32 12.86 -2.20
CA CYS A 166 -1.89 13.86 -3.10
C CYS A 166 -3.29 14.29 -2.65
N ILE A 167 -3.59 15.58 -2.78
CA ILE A 167 -4.94 16.14 -2.67
C ILE A 167 -5.52 16.25 -4.10
N GLY A 168 -6.49 15.39 -4.40
CA GLY A 168 -7.18 15.36 -5.71
C GLY A 168 -8.57 15.96 -5.63
N GLY A 169 -9.22 16.18 -6.77
CA GLY A 169 -10.53 16.85 -6.83
C GLY A 169 -10.45 18.37 -6.73
N GLY A 170 -11.42 19.07 -7.30
CA GLY A 170 -11.60 20.52 -7.17
C GLY A 170 -10.56 21.37 -7.88
N THR A 171 -10.77 22.68 -7.83
CA THR A 171 -9.77 23.66 -8.26
C THR A 171 -8.63 23.76 -7.24
N LEU A 172 -7.52 24.42 -7.60
CA LEU A 172 -6.40 24.57 -6.68
C LEU A 172 -6.78 25.39 -5.44
N GLU A 173 -7.65 26.38 -5.59
CA GLU A 173 -8.18 27.21 -4.51
C GLU A 173 -8.99 26.37 -3.52
N GLN A 174 -9.93 25.56 -4.03
CA GLN A 174 -10.72 24.62 -3.20
C GLN A 174 -9.82 23.62 -2.48
N LYS A 175 -8.73 23.16 -3.12
CA LYS A 175 -7.76 22.29 -2.47
C LYS A 175 -6.97 23.01 -1.37
N VAL A 176 -6.70 24.30 -1.49
CA VAL A 176 -6.07 25.09 -0.41
C VAL A 176 -7.01 25.23 0.78
N GLU A 177 -8.29 25.53 0.54
CA GLU A 177 -9.31 25.60 1.59
C GLU A 177 -9.47 24.24 2.31
N PHE A 178 -9.54 23.16 1.54
CA PHE A 178 -9.53 21.81 2.11
C PHE A 178 -8.23 21.49 2.86
N ALA A 179 -7.09 21.94 2.36
CA ALA A 179 -5.80 21.76 3.03
C ALA A 179 -5.74 22.51 4.37
N GLN A 180 -6.35 23.69 4.47
CA GLN A 180 -6.50 24.45 5.72
C GLN A 180 -7.40 23.75 6.73
N SER A 181 -8.45 23.05 6.28
CA SER A 181 -9.35 22.35 7.20
C SER A 181 -8.75 21.07 7.79
N ILE A 182 -7.87 20.37 7.05
CA ILE A 182 -7.29 19.10 7.49
C ILE A 182 -5.95 19.22 8.20
N ILE A 183 -5.24 20.34 8.05
CA ILE A 183 -3.90 20.51 8.64
C ILE A 183 -3.97 20.42 10.17
N GLY A 184 -3.01 19.74 10.80
CA GLY A 184 -2.99 19.52 12.26
C GLY A 184 -4.01 18.48 12.77
N ASN A 185 -5.10 18.25 12.02
CA ASN A 185 -6.19 17.35 12.39
C ASN A 185 -5.88 15.88 12.11
N GLU A 186 -6.70 15.02 12.72
CA GLU A 186 -6.73 13.58 12.47
C GLU A 186 -7.63 13.27 11.28
N VAL A 187 -7.18 12.34 10.44
CA VAL A 187 -7.87 11.84 9.26
C VAL A 187 -8.10 10.35 9.43
N ASN A 188 -9.29 9.88 9.06
CA ASN A 188 -9.67 8.47 9.08
C ASN A 188 -9.69 7.89 7.66
N LEU A 189 -9.67 6.55 7.55
CA LEU A 189 -9.78 5.89 6.24
C LEU A 189 -11.12 6.19 5.55
N ALA A 190 -12.19 6.32 6.34
CA ALA A 190 -13.54 6.59 5.84
C ALA A 190 -13.63 7.89 5.03
N ASP A 191 -12.79 8.88 5.36
CA ASP A 191 -12.71 10.18 4.66
C ASP A 191 -12.03 10.07 3.29
N VAL A 192 -11.39 8.93 2.99
CA VAL A 192 -10.64 8.68 1.75
C VAL A 192 -11.35 7.68 0.84
N ILE A 193 -11.92 6.62 1.41
CA ILE A 193 -12.53 5.52 0.67
C ILE A 193 -13.68 4.87 1.46
N GLY A 194 -14.81 4.65 0.80
CA GLY A 194 -15.98 3.98 1.38
C GLY A 194 -15.91 2.45 1.34
N ALA A 195 -16.79 1.81 2.12
CA ALA A 195 -17.02 0.38 2.00
C ALA A 195 -17.59 0.02 0.62
N GLY A 196 -17.17 -1.11 0.06
CA GLY A 196 -17.57 -1.56 -1.27
C GLY A 196 -16.75 -1.02 -2.43
N GLU A 197 -15.97 0.04 -2.21
CA GLU A 197 -15.04 0.58 -3.20
C GLU A 197 -13.81 -0.30 -3.41
N TYR A 198 -13.06 0.02 -4.48
CA TYR A 198 -11.82 -0.66 -4.83
C TYR A 198 -10.63 0.22 -4.53
N ALA A 199 -9.62 -0.36 -3.89
CA ALA A 199 -8.38 0.27 -3.51
C ALA A 199 -7.17 -0.40 -4.17
N ASP A 200 -6.13 0.37 -4.44
CA ASP A 200 -4.80 -0.19 -4.72
C ASP A 200 -4.00 -0.24 -3.42
N VAL A 201 -3.53 -1.44 -3.08
CA VAL A 201 -2.82 -1.70 -1.85
C VAL A 201 -1.34 -1.84 -2.13
N THR A 202 -0.53 -0.94 -1.58
CA THR A 202 0.93 -0.96 -1.77
C THR A 202 1.67 -1.28 -0.49
N ALA A 203 2.57 -2.25 -0.54
CA ALA A 203 3.40 -2.61 0.60
C ALA A 203 4.76 -3.20 0.20
N ILE A 204 5.66 -3.29 1.17
CA ILE A 204 6.89 -4.08 1.02
C ILE A 204 6.60 -5.54 1.37
N THR A 205 6.84 -6.41 0.39
CA THR A 205 6.63 -7.86 0.50
C THR A 205 7.52 -8.52 1.58
N THR A 206 7.10 -9.67 2.10
CA THR A 206 7.89 -10.46 3.06
C THR A 206 9.27 -10.81 2.47
N GLY A 207 10.33 -10.44 3.19
CA GLY A 207 11.71 -10.74 2.81
C GLY A 207 12.01 -12.23 2.89
N LYS A 208 12.67 -12.77 1.87
CA LYS A 208 13.13 -14.17 1.83
C LYS A 208 14.67 -14.28 1.71
N GLY A 209 15.39 -13.17 1.81
CA GLY A 209 16.85 -13.13 1.66
C GLY A 209 17.33 -13.55 0.27
N THR A 210 18.53 -14.12 0.22
CA THR A 210 19.12 -14.67 -1.00
C THR A 210 18.44 -15.99 -1.35
N GLN A 211 17.83 -16.07 -2.53
CA GLN A 211 17.13 -17.26 -2.99
C GLN A 211 17.68 -17.73 -4.34
N GLY A 212 17.73 -19.05 -4.50
CA GLY A 212 18.11 -19.70 -5.75
C GLY A 212 17.08 -19.49 -6.87
N PRO A 213 17.47 -19.69 -8.13
CA PRO A 213 16.63 -19.38 -9.27
C PRO A 213 15.33 -20.18 -9.32
N VAL A 214 15.31 -21.40 -8.73
CA VAL A 214 14.08 -22.22 -8.64
C VAL A 214 12.97 -21.46 -7.92
N LYS A 215 13.23 -20.96 -6.72
CA LYS A 215 12.22 -20.24 -5.92
C LYS A 215 12.05 -18.80 -6.40
N ARG A 216 13.13 -18.14 -6.82
CA ARG A 216 13.13 -16.72 -7.22
C ARG A 216 12.45 -16.48 -8.56
N TRP A 217 12.61 -17.38 -9.54
CA TRP A 217 12.12 -17.23 -10.91
C TRP A 217 11.14 -18.32 -11.34
N GLY A 218 10.98 -19.40 -10.58
CA GLY A 218 10.13 -20.53 -10.96
C GLY A 218 10.75 -21.41 -12.05
N ILE A 219 12.08 -21.53 -12.09
CA ILE A 219 12.72 -22.51 -13.00
C ILE A 219 12.42 -23.93 -12.53
N MET A 220 12.52 -24.88 -13.45
CA MET A 220 12.38 -26.30 -13.13
C MET A 220 13.60 -26.82 -12.37
N LEU A 221 13.38 -27.79 -11.49
CA LEU A 221 14.44 -28.65 -10.98
C LEU A 221 14.97 -29.53 -12.10
N ARG A 222 16.26 -29.86 -12.07
CA ARG A 222 16.79 -30.92 -12.94
C ARG A 222 16.07 -32.23 -12.64
N LYS A 223 15.77 -33.01 -13.68
CA LYS A 223 14.92 -34.21 -13.61
C LYS A 223 15.76 -35.49 -13.57
N ARG A 224 15.26 -36.53 -12.88
CA ARG A 224 15.77 -37.91 -12.88
C ARG A 224 17.30 -38.00 -12.77
N LYS A 225 18.00 -38.59 -13.76
CA LYS A 225 19.45 -38.76 -13.77
C LYS A 225 20.19 -37.42 -13.59
N HIS A 226 19.72 -36.34 -14.22
CA HIS A 226 20.33 -35.01 -14.10
C HIS A 226 20.19 -34.39 -12.70
N SER A 227 19.23 -34.85 -11.91
CA SER A 227 19.05 -34.39 -10.51
C SER A 227 20.10 -34.97 -9.56
N ARG A 228 20.70 -36.11 -9.92
CA ARG A 228 21.72 -36.82 -9.12
C ARG A 228 23.14 -36.32 -9.39
N GLY A 229 23.37 -35.58 -10.49
CA GLY A 229 24.68 -35.03 -10.86
C GLY A 229 25.09 -33.76 -10.10
N GLY A 230 24.77 -33.64 -8.80
CA GLY A 230 25.15 -32.51 -7.92
C GLY A 230 24.45 -31.16 -8.18
N LYS A 231 23.88 -30.93 -9.37
CA LYS A 231 23.31 -29.63 -9.77
C LYS A 231 21.78 -29.60 -9.82
N LYS A 232 21.09 -30.13 -8.80
CA LYS A 232 19.62 -30.29 -8.78
C LYS A 232 18.82 -28.99 -9.03
N ARG A 233 19.31 -27.85 -8.51
CA ARG A 233 18.58 -26.56 -8.48
C ARG A 233 19.17 -25.48 -9.40
N HIS A 234 20.07 -25.86 -10.30
CA HIS A 234 20.71 -24.95 -11.24
C HIS A 234 20.00 -24.93 -12.59
N ILE A 235 20.13 -23.81 -13.31
CA ILE A 235 19.77 -23.72 -14.73
C ILE A 235 20.65 -24.63 -15.59
N GLY A 236 20.27 -24.80 -16.86
CA GLY A 236 21.05 -25.57 -17.83
C GLY A 236 22.37 -24.88 -18.18
N ASN A 237 22.27 -23.65 -18.70
CA ASN A 237 23.37 -22.78 -19.10
C ASN A 237 23.03 -21.31 -18.78
N LEU A 238 24.02 -20.42 -18.90
CA LEU A 238 23.89 -18.97 -18.68
C LEU A 238 23.65 -18.15 -19.96
N GLY A 239 23.52 -18.81 -21.12
CA GLY A 239 23.38 -18.15 -22.41
C GLY A 239 24.00 -18.97 -23.55
N PRO A 240 23.80 -18.53 -24.81
CA PRO A 240 24.52 -19.05 -25.97
C PRO A 240 26.01 -18.64 -25.95
N TRP A 241 26.80 -19.17 -26.90
CA TRP A 241 28.18 -18.74 -27.11
C TRP A 241 28.25 -17.25 -27.46
N ASN A 242 27.46 -16.83 -28.46
CA ASN A 242 27.33 -15.45 -28.90
C ASN A 242 25.92 -14.93 -28.55
N PRO A 243 25.79 -13.78 -27.85
CA PRO A 243 26.83 -12.87 -27.42
C PRO A 243 27.65 -13.38 -26.22
N HIS A 244 28.93 -13.01 -26.17
CA HIS A 244 29.92 -13.40 -25.15
C HIS A 244 29.73 -12.75 -23.77
N HIS A 245 28.48 -12.62 -23.31
CA HIS A 245 28.18 -12.15 -21.96
C HIS A 245 26.89 -12.77 -21.43
N VAL A 246 26.77 -12.85 -20.10
CA VAL A 246 25.54 -13.32 -19.46
C VAL A 246 24.51 -12.21 -19.53
N ARG A 247 23.42 -12.45 -20.27
CA ARG A 247 22.34 -11.47 -20.36
C ARG A 247 21.61 -11.34 -19.02
N TRP A 248 21.22 -10.11 -18.65
CA TRP A 248 20.49 -9.83 -17.41
C TRP A 248 19.12 -10.52 -17.31
N GLN A 249 18.54 -10.96 -18.44
CA GLN A 249 17.28 -11.69 -18.45
C GLN A 249 17.41 -13.14 -17.95
N VAL A 250 18.62 -13.69 -17.85
CA VAL A 250 18.85 -15.06 -17.41
C VAL A 250 18.49 -15.19 -15.91
N PRO A 251 17.66 -16.18 -15.52
CA PRO A 251 17.20 -16.31 -14.15
C PRO A 251 18.33 -16.78 -13.23
N GLN A 252 18.91 -15.84 -12.49
CA GLN A 252 19.99 -16.09 -11.53
C GLN A 252 19.51 -15.97 -10.07
N MET A 253 20.34 -16.45 -9.14
CA MET A 253 20.11 -16.28 -7.71
C MET A 253 20.16 -14.81 -7.29
N GLY A 254 19.64 -14.51 -6.10
CA GLY A 254 19.75 -13.18 -5.50
C GLY A 254 18.58 -12.88 -4.58
N GLN A 255 18.42 -11.61 -4.20
CA GLN A 255 17.37 -11.17 -3.29
C GLN A 255 15.97 -11.56 -3.82
N MET A 256 15.16 -12.17 -2.96
CA MET A 256 13.74 -12.43 -3.18
C MET A 256 12.93 -11.90 -1.98
N GLY A 257 11.79 -11.26 -2.26
CA GLY A 257 11.03 -10.57 -1.22
C GLY A 257 11.70 -9.27 -0.77
N TYR A 258 11.01 -8.53 0.10
CA TYR A 258 11.39 -7.18 0.52
C TYR A 258 11.44 -6.21 -0.67
N GLN A 259 10.51 -6.37 -1.61
CA GLN A 259 10.28 -5.45 -2.72
C GLN A 259 8.93 -4.76 -2.57
N GLN A 260 8.84 -3.52 -3.05
CA GLN A 260 7.56 -2.81 -3.16
C GLN A 260 6.66 -3.48 -4.19
N ARG A 261 5.40 -3.71 -3.83
CA ARG A 261 4.35 -4.18 -4.73
C ARG A 261 3.09 -3.38 -4.49
N THR A 262 2.47 -2.98 -5.59
CA THR A 262 1.11 -2.44 -5.62
C THR A 262 0.22 -3.55 -6.16
N ASP A 263 -0.71 -3.99 -5.34
CA ASP A 263 -1.74 -4.95 -5.71
C ASP A 263 -3.01 -4.15 -6.02
N PHE A 264 -3.50 -4.25 -7.25
CA PHE A 264 -4.55 -3.38 -7.78
C PHE A 264 -5.93 -3.95 -7.46
N ASN A 265 -6.93 -3.08 -7.44
CA ASN A 265 -8.36 -3.46 -7.38
C ASN A 265 -8.72 -4.40 -6.23
N LYS A 266 -8.25 -4.07 -5.03
CA LYS A 266 -8.65 -4.74 -3.80
C LYS A 266 -9.93 -4.13 -3.28
N ARG A 267 -10.98 -4.94 -3.21
CA ARG A 267 -12.27 -4.51 -2.69
C ARG A 267 -12.21 -4.31 -1.17
N ILE A 268 -12.66 -3.15 -0.71
CA ILE A 268 -12.90 -2.85 0.70
C ILE A 268 -14.25 -3.45 1.07
N LEU A 269 -14.28 -4.39 2.01
CA LEU A 269 -15.52 -5.07 2.40
C LEU A 269 -16.22 -4.35 3.55
N LYS A 270 -15.46 -3.99 4.59
CA LYS A 270 -15.98 -3.28 5.76
C LYS A 270 -14.87 -2.45 6.38
N ILE A 271 -15.24 -1.25 6.79
CA ILE A 271 -14.46 -0.38 7.67
C ILE A 271 -15.18 -0.42 9.01
N GLY A 272 -14.48 -0.73 10.09
CA GLY A 272 -15.06 -0.82 11.42
C GLY A 272 -14.20 -0.08 12.45
N GLU A 273 -14.84 0.47 13.47
CA GLU A 273 -14.17 1.28 14.50
C GLU A 273 -13.59 0.42 15.62
N ASN A 274 -14.31 -0.61 16.07
CA ASN A 274 -13.88 -1.47 17.16
C ASN A 274 -13.38 -2.84 16.67
N GLY A 275 -12.07 -3.06 16.80
CA GLY A 275 -11.41 -4.30 16.39
C GLY A 275 -11.64 -5.52 17.29
N THR A 276 -12.21 -5.35 18.48
CA THR A 276 -12.40 -6.46 19.43
C THR A 276 -13.30 -7.55 18.85
N ASP A 277 -14.34 -7.15 18.13
CA ASP A 277 -15.42 -8.04 17.68
C ASP A 277 -14.98 -8.99 16.57
N ILE A 278 -13.91 -8.64 15.87
CA ILE A 278 -13.34 -9.44 14.79
C ILE A 278 -12.03 -10.14 15.21
N THR A 279 -11.57 -9.89 16.43
CA THR A 279 -10.36 -10.51 16.94
C THR A 279 -10.65 -11.99 17.21
N PRO A 280 -9.91 -12.92 16.60
CA PRO A 280 -10.15 -14.34 16.82
C PRO A 280 -9.79 -14.74 18.25
N ALA A 281 -10.37 -15.84 18.74
CA ALA A 281 -10.00 -16.41 20.03
C ALA A 281 -8.47 -16.64 20.11
N GLY A 282 -7.84 -16.15 21.19
CA GLY A 282 -6.38 -16.16 21.36
C GLY A 282 -5.62 -15.04 20.63
N GLY A 283 -6.31 -14.18 19.89
CA GLY A 283 -5.72 -13.06 19.13
C GLY A 283 -5.09 -13.47 17.80
N PHE A 284 -4.68 -12.48 17.01
CA PHE A 284 -4.02 -12.74 15.73
C PHE A 284 -2.58 -13.21 15.95
N LEU A 285 -2.22 -14.31 15.27
CA LEU A 285 -0.88 -14.88 15.27
C LEU A 285 0.18 -13.83 14.93
N HIS A 286 1.19 -13.71 15.79
CA HIS A 286 2.28 -12.74 15.70
C HIS A 286 1.85 -11.27 15.68
N TYR A 287 0.59 -10.94 15.99
CA TYR A 287 0.11 -9.57 16.12
C TYR A 287 -0.35 -9.27 17.54
N GLY A 288 -1.35 -10.02 18.02
CA GLY A 288 -2.05 -9.76 19.27
C GLY A 288 -3.52 -9.39 19.04
N LEU A 289 -4.07 -8.62 19.99
CA LEU A 289 -5.46 -8.15 19.96
C LEU A 289 -5.59 -6.87 19.11
N LEU A 290 -6.65 -6.78 18.32
CA LEU A 290 -6.98 -5.60 17.53
C LEU A 290 -7.90 -4.69 18.37
N ARG A 291 -7.54 -3.41 18.54
CA ARG A 291 -8.33 -2.47 19.37
C ARG A 291 -8.75 -1.21 18.63
N ASN A 292 -7.95 -0.75 17.68
CA ASN A 292 -8.23 0.47 16.93
C ASN A 292 -9.11 0.16 15.71
N PRO A 293 -9.53 1.21 14.96
CA PRO A 293 -10.26 1.03 13.72
C PRO A 293 -9.52 0.11 12.76
N TYR A 294 -10.27 -0.60 11.93
CA TYR A 294 -9.76 -1.59 11.01
C TYR A 294 -10.49 -1.53 9.67
N VAL A 295 -9.82 -2.09 8.66
CA VAL A 295 -10.41 -2.33 7.35
C VAL A 295 -10.24 -3.80 6.97
N MET A 296 -11.32 -4.39 6.47
CA MET A 296 -11.35 -5.72 5.87
C MET A 296 -11.21 -5.60 4.36
N ILE A 297 -10.11 -6.14 3.83
CA ILE A 297 -9.82 -6.15 2.40
C ILE A 297 -9.99 -7.56 1.84
N LYS A 298 -10.70 -7.68 0.71
CA LYS A 298 -10.89 -8.94 0.00
C LYS A 298 -9.55 -9.55 -0.42
N GLY A 299 -9.33 -10.81 -0.04
CA GLY A 299 -8.18 -11.61 -0.40
C GLY A 299 -6.90 -11.26 0.35
N SER A 300 -5.76 -11.42 -0.32
CA SER A 300 -4.43 -11.20 0.27
C SER A 300 -3.91 -9.79 0.04
N VAL A 301 -3.17 -9.29 1.02
CA VAL A 301 -2.39 -8.03 0.95
C VAL A 301 -0.89 -8.32 1.01
N PRO A 302 -0.03 -7.63 0.23
CA PRO A 302 1.41 -7.82 0.28
C PRO A 302 2.02 -7.49 1.65
N GLY A 303 3.08 -8.21 2.01
CA GLY A 303 3.86 -7.95 3.24
C GLY A 303 3.50 -8.86 4.42
N PRO A 304 4.40 -8.94 5.43
CA PRO A 304 4.15 -9.68 6.66
C PRO A 304 3.18 -8.92 7.58
N VAL A 305 2.75 -9.59 8.64
CA VAL A 305 2.07 -8.97 9.79
C VAL A 305 2.94 -7.83 10.38
N LYS A 306 2.32 -6.79 10.94
CA LYS A 306 2.91 -5.53 11.43
C LYS A 306 3.49 -4.59 10.36
N ARG A 307 3.46 -4.97 9.08
CA ARG A 307 3.98 -4.12 7.99
C ARG A 307 3.04 -2.95 7.73
N LEU A 308 3.62 -1.76 7.49
CA LEU A 308 2.89 -0.62 6.95
C LEU A 308 2.36 -0.96 5.55
N ILE A 309 1.06 -0.79 5.37
CA ILE A 309 0.34 -0.95 4.12
C ILE A 309 -0.22 0.42 3.75
N ARG A 310 0.02 0.86 2.51
CA ARG A 310 -0.65 2.03 1.96
C ARG A 310 -1.85 1.62 1.14
N ILE A 311 -2.94 2.35 1.29
CA ILE A 311 -4.22 2.16 0.63
C ILE A 311 -4.50 3.45 -0.13
N ARG A 312 -4.83 3.35 -1.42
CA ARG A 312 -5.32 4.49 -2.23
C ARG A 312 -6.56 4.05 -3.01
N PRO A 313 -7.45 4.96 -3.41
CA PRO A 313 -8.49 4.63 -4.38
C PRO A 313 -7.89 4.03 -5.66
N ALA A 314 -8.55 3.01 -6.21
CA ALA A 314 -8.04 2.28 -7.37
C ALA A 314 -7.86 3.21 -8.57
N VAL A 315 -6.66 3.23 -9.15
CA VAL A 315 -6.38 4.07 -10.34
C VAL A 315 -6.96 3.49 -11.63
N ARG A 316 -7.37 2.22 -11.62
CA ARG A 316 -7.87 1.50 -12.81
C ARG A 316 -8.88 0.42 -12.45
N LYS A 317 -10.16 0.78 -12.38
CA LYS A 317 -11.22 -0.15 -11.94
C LYS A 317 -11.52 -1.26 -12.97
N GLY A 318 -11.29 -1.06 -14.25
CA GLY A 318 -11.70 -2.04 -15.28
C GLY A 318 -13.21 -2.26 -15.21
N GLU A 319 -13.64 -3.52 -15.16
CA GLU A 319 -15.06 -3.93 -15.07
C GLU A 319 -15.63 -3.87 -13.63
N HIS A 320 -14.83 -3.46 -12.65
CA HIS A 320 -15.25 -3.46 -11.25
C HIS A 320 -16.15 -2.28 -10.90
N HIS A 321 -17.35 -2.59 -10.42
CA HIS A 321 -18.31 -1.62 -9.90
C HIS A 321 -18.32 -1.59 -8.38
N ALA A 322 -18.31 -0.39 -7.79
CA ALA A 322 -18.43 -0.22 -6.35
C ALA A 322 -19.85 -0.60 -5.89
N ARG A 323 -19.93 -1.50 -4.92
CA ARG A 323 -21.18 -1.99 -4.31
C ARG A 323 -20.89 -2.28 -2.85
N VAL A 324 -21.75 -1.85 -1.94
CA VAL A 324 -21.58 -2.14 -0.51
C VAL A 324 -21.95 -3.60 -0.28
N PRO A 325 -21.00 -4.47 0.13
CA PRO A 325 -21.29 -5.89 0.31
C PRO A 325 -22.08 -6.13 1.60
N ALA A 326 -23.06 -7.03 1.56
CA ALA A 326 -23.73 -7.54 2.74
C ALA A 326 -22.87 -8.64 3.38
N ILE A 327 -22.33 -8.37 4.57
CA ILE A 327 -21.53 -9.34 5.34
C ILE A 327 -22.42 -9.96 6.41
N GLU A 328 -22.64 -11.26 6.30
CA GLU A 328 -23.52 -12.00 7.23
C GLU A 328 -22.75 -12.57 8.41
N PHE A 329 -21.51 -13.02 8.17
CA PHE A 329 -20.70 -13.65 9.20
C PHE A 329 -19.22 -13.29 9.05
N VAL A 330 -18.55 -13.08 10.19
CA VAL A 330 -17.10 -12.90 10.27
C VAL A 330 -16.54 -13.96 11.22
N SER A 331 -15.61 -14.78 10.73
CA SER A 331 -15.03 -15.84 11.56
C SER A 331 -14.08 -15.28 12.62
N THR A 332 -14.44 -15.49 13.89
CA THR A 332 -13.61 -15.21 15.08
C THR A 332 -13.01 -16.50 15.69
N GLN A 333 -13.07 -17.62 14.95
CA GLN A 333 -12.41 -18.85 15.38
C GLN A 333 -10.90 -18.63 15.52
N SER A 334 -10.33 -19.24 16.57
CA SER A 334 -8.87 -19.28 16.80
C SER A 334 -8.13 -19.62 15.52
N LYS A 335 -7.05 -18.88 15.27
CA LYS A 335 -6.13 -19.17 14.15
C LYS A 335 -5.02 -20.14 14.56
N GLN A 336 -5.02 -20.56 15.82
CA GLN A 336 -4.24 -21.66 16.36
C GLN A 336 -5.15 -22.88 16.35
N GLY A 337 -4.71 -23.93 15.65
CA GLY A 337 -5.52 -25.09 15.26
C GLY A 337 -6.24 -25.78 16.40
#